data_AF-A0A0P7AR90-F1
#
_entry.id   AF-A0A0P7AR90-F1
#
_cell.length_a   1.000
_cell.length_b   1.000
_cell.length_c   1.000
_cell.angle_alpha   90.00
_cell.angle_beta   90.00
_cell.angle_gamma   90.00
#
_symmetry.space_group_name_H-M   'P 1'
#
loop_
_entity.id
_entity.type
_entity.pdbx_description
1 polymer ?
#
loop_
_entity_poly.entity_id
_entity_poly.type
_entity_poly.pdbx_seq_one_letter_code
_entity_poly.pdbx_strand_id
1 'polypeptide(L)'
;MTGFKYIIFAEIKIIHMDVSLVFEYFTMLSAQQQAHFKKLEAVYQDWNKKINVVSRKDIDELYLRHVLHSLGISKVQRFNEGAQILDVGTGGGFPGIPLAILHPNTQFTLVDAIGKKIKVVQEVIDQLGLENVTAQHTRVEDLPGRFDFIVSRAVAAMPTFVHWTKGKLKKESAHERQNGILYLKGGDLTEELKDYRNVQVFDLAQYFHEPFFETKKVVYLPQKFKG
;
A
#
# COMPACT_ATOMS: atom_id res chain seq x y z
N MET A 1 35.47 32.04 1.73
CA MET A 1 34.61 31.62 0.60
C MET A 1 33.94 30.25 0.83
N THR A 2 33.66 29.85 2.07
CA THR A 2 33.07 28.53 2.40
C THR A 2 31.71 28.63 3.11
N GLY A 3 31.32 29.81 3.60
CA GLY A 3 30.02 30.02 4.26
C GLY A 3 28.84 30.25 3.30
N PHE A 4 29.08 30.83 2.12
CA PHE A 4 27.99 31.19 1.20
C PHE A 4 27.44 29.99 0.42
N LYS A 5 28.24 28.93 0.23
CA LYS A 5 27.80 27.71 -0.46
C LYS A 5 26.92 26.83 0.44
N TYR A 6 27.09 26.89 1.76
CA TYR A 6 26.24 26.17 2.72
C TYR A 6 24.87 26.84 2.91
N ILE A 7 24.80 28.17 2.77
CA ILE A 7 23.56 28.93 2.89
C ILE A 7 22.65 28.73 1.66
N ILE A 8 23.20 28.40 0.48
CA ILE A 8 22.41 28.08 -0.73
C ILE A 8 21.87 26.63 -0.70
N PHE A 9 22.50 25.70 0.02
CA PHE A 9 21.91 24.36 0.25
C PHE A 9 20.85 24.35 1.37
N ALA A 10 20.73 25.46 2.11
CA ALA A 10 19.71 25.68 3.13
C ALA A 10 18.52 26.52 2.60
N GLU A 11 18.37 26.64 1.27
CA GLU A 11 17.06 26.92 0.69
C GLU A 11 16.15 25.74 1.01
N ILE A 12 15.37 25.92 2.08
CA ILE A 12 14.10 25.28 2.39
C ILE A 12 13.74 24.23 1.31
N LYS A 13 14.14 22.97 1.53
CA LYS A 13 13.39 21.85 0.96
C LYS A 13 12.02 22.00 1.61
N ILE A 14 11.12 22.76 0.97
CA ILE A 14 9.69 22.65 1.27
C ILE A 14 9.44 21.20 0.92
N ILE A 15 9.41 20.34 1.95
CA ILE A 15 8.98 18.97 1.78
C ILE A 15 7.52 19.13 1.41
N HIS A 16 7.25 19.16 0.11
CA HIS A 16 5.91 19.21 -0.43
C HIS A 16 5.29 17.86 -0.06
N MET A 17 4.53 17.86 1.04
CA MET A 17 3.78 16.69 1.51
C MET A 17 2.49 16.46 0.72
N ASP A 18 2.43 17.06 -0.47
CA ASP A 18 1.34 16.98 -1.43
C ASP A 18 1.62 15.88 -2.47
N VAL A 19 0.82 15.86 -3.53
CA VAL A 19 0.89 14.87 -4.60
C VAL A 19 2.25 14.84 -5.33
N SER A 20 3.00 15.94 -5.35
CA SER A 20 4.31 16.02 -6.02
C SER A 20 5.29 14.98 -5.49
N LEU A 21 5.17 14.62 -4.21
CA LEU A 21 5.94 13.54 -3.58
C LEU A 21 5.79 12.22 -4.33
N VAL A 22 4.57 11.88 -4.78
CA VAL A 22 4.34 10.67 -5.58
C VAL A 22 5.03 10.78 -6.93
N PHE A 23 4.98 11.95 -7.57
CA PHE A 23 5.51 12.16 -8.91
C PHE A 23 7.04 12.21 -8.95
N GLU A 24 7.68 12.58 -7.84
CA GLU A 24 9.15 12.48 -7.68
C GLU A 24 9.63 11.02 -7.82
N TYR A 25 8.96 10.08 -7.16
CA TYR A 25 9.39 8.68 -7.14
C TYR A 25 8.78 7.81 -8.24
N PHE A 26 7.67 8.24 -8.85
CA PHE A 26 6.95 7.54 -9.91
C PHE A 26 6.79 8.48 -11.11
N THR A 27 7.83 8.54 -11.93
CA THR A 27 7.96 9.51 -13.03
C THR A 27 7.22 9.11 -14.32
N MET A 28 6.89 7.83 -14.47
CA MET A 28 6.22 7.27 -15.66
C MET A 28 4.71 7.07 -15.43
N LEU A 29 4.02 8.09 -14.93
CA LEU A 29 2.58 8.06 -14.71
C LEU A 29 1.81 8.67 -15.88
N SER A 30 0.74 8.00 -16.32
CA SER A 30 -0.17 8.55 -17.32
C SER A 30 -0.93 9.78 -16.77
N ALA A 31 -1.48 10.59 -17.68
CA ALA A 31 -2.29 11.75 -17.30
C ALA A 31 -3.48 11.35 -16.39
N GLN A 32 -4.10 10.18 -16.66
CA GLN A 32 -5.19 9.65 -15.85
C GLN A 32 -4.72 9.29 -14.43
N GLN A 33 -3.57 8.62 -14.30
CA GLN A 33 -3.02 8.26 -12.99
C GLN A 33 -2.68 9.50 -12.17
N GLN A 34 -2.06 10.51 -12.80
CA GLN A 34 -1.77 11.79 -12.15
C GLN A 34 -3.06 12.50 -11.70
N ALA A 35 -4.11 12.48 -12.51
CA ALA A 35 -5.41 13.03 -12.15
C ALA A 35 -6.05 12.30 -10.96
N HIS A 36 -6.00 10.97 -10.93
CA HIS A 36 -6.47 10.19 -9.78
C HIS A 36 -5.68 10.52 -8.51
N PHE A 37 -4.34 10.53 -8.57
CA PHE A 37 -3.53 10.87 -7.41
C PHE A 37 -3.86 12.27 -6.88
N LYS A 38 -3.97 13.29 -7.75
CA LYS A 38 -4.34 14.67 -7.36
C LYS A 38 -5.69 14.76 -6.64
N LYS A 39 -6.66 13.90 -7.00
CA LYS A 39 -7.98 13.88 -6.37
C LYS A 39 -8.00 13.28 -4.97
N LEU A 40 -7.03 12.44 -4.61
CA LEU A 40 -7.06 11.67 -3.37
C LEU A 40 -7.20 12.56 -2.13
N GLU A 41 -6.44 13.64 -2.05
CA GLU A 41 -6.44 14.53 -0.88
C GLU A 41 -7.83 15.08 -0.58
N ALA A 42 -8.47 15.73 -1.56
CA ALA A 42 -9.80 16.30 -1.39
C ALA A 42 -10.83 15.22 -1.00
N VAL A 43 -10.83 14.08 -1.71
CA VAL A 43 -11.74 12.97 -1.45
C VAL A 43 -11.57 12.43 -0.02
N TYR A 44 -10.33 12.17 0.40
CA TYR A 44 -10.06 11.65 1.74
C TYR A 44 -10.31 12.68 2.84
N GLN A 45 -10.00 13.96 2.63
CA GLN A 45 -10.30 15.02 3.60
C GLN A 45 -11.81 15.11 3.84
N ASP A 46 -12.62 15.05 2.78
CA ASP A 46 -14.08 15.13 2.91
C ASP A 46 -14.67 13.91 3.61
N TRP A 47 -14.16 12.72 3.32
CA TRP A 47 -14.57 11.52 4.05
C TRP A 47 -14.09 11.52 5.50
N ASN A 48 -12.89 12.02 5.79
CA ASN A 48 -12.35 12.06 7.14
C ASN A 48 -13.14 12.98 8.07
N LYS A 49 -13.79 14.02 7.54
CA LYS A 49 -14.75 14.88 8.28
C LYS A 49 -16.01 14.12 8.71
N LYS A 50 -16.45 13.13 7.92
CA LYS A 50 -17.68 12.36 8.15
C LYS A 50 -17.43 11.11 9.00
N ILE A 51 -16.38 10.37 8.66
CA ILE A 51 -15.98 9.11 9.28
C ILE A 51 -14.47 9.17 9.42
N ASN A 52 -13.92 9.04 10.61
CA ASN A 52 -12.46 9.06 10.84
C ASN A 52 -11.78 7.86 10.14
N VAL A 53 -11.43 8.02 8.86
CA VAL A 53 -10.86 7.01 7.95
C VAL A 53 -9.40 6.77 8.27
N VAL A 54 -8.68 7.87 8.45
CA VAL A 54 -7.27 7.93 8.84
C VAL A 54 -7.17 8.79 10.10
N SER A 55 -6.10 8.66 10.87
CA SER A 55 -5.97 9.48 12.07
C SER A 55 -5.92 10.97 11.71
N ARG A 56 -6.45 11.83 12.56
CA ARG A 56 -6.39 13.30 12.35
C ARG A 56 -4.96 13.83 12.20
N LYS A 57 -3.97 13.14 12.79
CA LYS A 57 -2.56 13.51 12.65
C LYS A 57 -1.99 13.12 11.29
N ASP A 58 -2.54 12.09 10.65
CA ASP A 58 -1.99 11.55 9.41
C ASP A 58 -2.73 12.06 8.17
N ILE A 59 -3.93 12.65 8.29
CA ILE A 59 -4.67 13.18 7.13
C ILE A 59 -3.94 14.36 6.48
N ASP A 60 -3.26 15.20 7.27
CA ASP A 60 -2.48 16.33 6.77
C ASP A 60 -1.20 15.86 6.06
N GLU A 61 -0.76 14.63 6.32
CA GLU A 61 0.39 13.98 5.68
C GLU A 61 -0.06 12.77 4.82
N LEU A 62 -1.25 12.85 4.23
CA LEU A 62 -1.88 11.74 3.50
C LEU A 62 -0.92 11.13 2.47
N TYR A 63 -0.28 11.96 1.65
CA TYR A 63 0.59 11.45 0.59
C TYR A 63 1.81 10.74 1.14
N LEU A 64 2.48 11.27 2.17
CA LEU A 64 3.65 10.60 2.74
C LEU A 64 3.27 9.30 3.46
N ARG A 65 2.33 9.38 4.40
CA ARG A 65 2.07 8.30 5.37
C ARG A 65 1.20 7.19 4.83
N HIS A 66 0.33 7.52 3.88
CA HIS A 66 -0.65 6.59 3.34
C HIS A 66 -0.37 6.27 1.88
N VAL A 67 -0.30 7.27 1.00
CA VAL A 67 -0.17 7.02 -0.45
C VAL A 67 1.21 6.46 -0.79
N LEU A 68 2.28 7.22 -0.57
CA LEU A 68 3.64 6.82 -0.92
C LEU A 68 4.08 5.57 -0.17
N HIS A 69 3.71 5.45 1.11
CA HIS A 69 3.92 4.22 1.87
C HIS A 69 3.26 2.99 1.22
N SER A 70 2.03 3.12 0.72
CA SER A 70 1.35 2.06 -0.02
C SER A 70 2.10 1.69 -1.30
N LEU A 71 2.56 2.71 -2.04
CA LEU A 71 3.32 2.53 -3.28
C LEU A 71 4.71 1.93 -3.06
N GLY A 72 5.23 1.92 -1.83
CA GLY A 72 6.46 1.20 -1.49
C GLY A 72 6.44 -0.27 -1.88
N ILE A 73 5.27 -0.91 -1.88
CA ILE A 73 5.11 -2.28 -2.40
C ILE A 73 5.54 -2.37 -3.87
N SER A 74 5.25 -1.35 -4.68
CA SER A 74 5.58 -1.31 -6.10
C SER A 74 7.06 -1.06 -6.40
N LYS A 75 7.87 -0.68 -5.40
CA LYS A 75 9.33 -0.68 -5.52
C LYS A 75 9.93 -2.08 -5.38
N VAL A 76 9.17 -3.02 -4.80
CA VAL A 76 9.60 -4.40 -4.54
C VAL A 76 8.96 -5.39 -5.51
N GLN A 77 7.67 -5.20 -5.83
CA GLN A 77 6.89 -6.05 -6.70
C GLN A 77 6.10 -5.20 -7.71
N ARG A 78 6.40 -5.37 -8.99
CA ARG A 78 5.51 -4.93 -10.08
C ARG A 78 4.48 -6.01 -10.37
N PHE A 79 3.21 -5.67 -10.44
CA PHE A 79 2.16 -6.64 -10.77
C PHE A 79 2.02 -6.78 -12.29
N ASN A 80 1.82 -8.01 -12.75
CA ASN A 80 1.52 -8.26 -14.15
C ASN A 80 0.09 -7.80 -14.48
N GLU A 81 -0.15 -7.51 -15.75
CA GLU A 81 -1.51 -7.25 -16.23
C GLU A 81 -2.40 -8.48 -16.00
N GLY A 82 -3.64 -8.24 -15.58
CA GLY A 82 -4.59 -9.28 -15.22
C GLY A 82 -4.34 -9.98 -13.87
N ALA A 83 -3.27 -9.63 -13.15
CA ALA A 83 -3.02 -10.18 -11.82
C ALA A 83 -4.17 -9.82 -10.85
N GLN A 84 -4.46 -10.74 -9.93
CA GLN A 84 -5.48 -10.57 -8.90
C GLN A 84 -4.82 -10.34 -7.56
N ILE A 85 -5.06 -9.19 -6.96
CA ILE A 85 -4.44 -8.76 -5.71
C ILE A 85 -5.51 -8.62 -4.64
N LEU A 86 -5.25 -9.21 -3.47
CA LEU A 86 -6.13 -9.08 -2.31
C LEU A 86 -5.52 -8.14 -1.28
N ASP A 87 -6.22 -7.06 -0.94
CA ASP A 87 -5.88 -6.19 0.19
C ASP A 87 -6.72 -6.56 1.42
N VAL A 88 -6.07 -7.14 2.43
CA VAL A 88 -6.72 -7.62 3.65
C VAL A 88 -6.61 -6.58 4.76
N GLY A 89 -7.76 -6.21 5.31
CA GLY A 89 -7.85 -5.16 6.33
C GLY A 89 -7.55 -3.80 5.73
N THR A 90 -8.10 -3.53 4.55
CA THR A 90 -7.81 -2.34 3.74
C THR A 90 -8.03 -1.01 4.48
N GLY A 91 -8.87 -1.03 5.54
CA GLY A 91 -9.19 0.15 6.30
C GLY A 91 -9.81 1.24 5.43
N GLY A 92 -9.09 2.35 5.27
CA GLY A 92 -9.49 3.45 4.39
C GLY A 92 -9.21 3.21 2.90
N GLY A 93 -8.86 1.99 2.47
CA GLY A 93 -8.44 1.72 1.10
C GLY A 93 -6.92 1.67 0.93
N PHE A 94 -6.15 1.46 2.01
CA PHE A 94 -4.69 1.47 1.97
C PHE A 94 -4.13 0.10 2.38
N PRO A 95 -3.29 -0.55 1.56
CA PRO A 95 -2.61 -0.01 0.36
C PRO A 95 -3.35 -0.14 -0.98
N GLY A 96 -4.54 -0.75 -1.01
CA GLY A 96 -5.23 -1.12 -2.24
C GLY A 96 -5.50 0.02 -3.25
N ILE A 97 -6.06 1.14 -2.83
CA ILE A 97 -6.43 2.27 -3.71
C ILE A 97 -5.21 2.89 -4.39
N PRO A 98 -4.13 3.28 -3.69
CA PRO A 98 -2.92 3.77 -4.36
C PRO A 98 -2.33 2.77 -5.36
N LEU A 99 -2.31 1.48 -5.00
CA LEU A 99 -1.79 0.44 -5.88
C LEU A 99 -2.67 0.23 -7.12
N ALA A 100 -3.99 0.30 -6.98
CA ALA A 100 -4.93 0.22 -8.10
C ALA A 100 -4.77 1.38 -9.08
N ILE A 101 -4.50 2.59 -8.59
CA ILE A 101 -4.18 3.74 -9.43
C ILE A 101 -2.86 3.50 -10.18
N LEU A 102 -1.84 2.98 -9.50
CA LEU A 102 -0.53 2.73 -10.12
C LEU A 102 -0.54 1.57 -11.12
N HIS A 103 -1.39 0.56 -10.92
CA HIS A 103 -1.50 -0.63 -11.76
C HIS A 103 -2.93 -0.77 -12.32
N PRO A 104 -3.32 0.07 -13.30
CA PRO A 104 -4.71 0.11 -13.80
C PRO A 104 -5.17 -1.20 -14.46
N ASN A 105 -4.24 -2.02 -14.95
CA ASN A 105 -4.51 -3.30 -15.59
C ASN A 105 -4.48 -4.49 -14.61
N THR A 106 -4.38 -4.23 -13.30
CA THR A 106 -4.37 -5.25 -12.23
C THR A 106 -5.67 -5.16 -11.44
N GLN A 107 -6.25 -6.31 -11.08
CA GLN A 107 -7.53 -6.38 -10.36
C GLN A 107 -7.30 -6.42 -8.85
N PHE A 108 -7.93 -5.50 -8.12
CA PHE A 108 -7.81 -5.40 -6.67
C PHE A 108 -9.13 -5.75 -5.97
N THR A 109 -9.05 -6.64 -4.99
CA THR A 109 -10.14 -6.93 -4.06
C THR A 109 -9.75 -6.44 -2.68
N LEU A 110 -10.49 -5.46 -2.16
CA LEU A 110 -10.26 -4.79 -0.89
C LEU A 110 -11.27 -5.29 0.13
N VAL A 111 -10.79 -5.90 1.22
CA VAL A 111 -11.67 -6.46 2.27
C VAL A 111 -11.36 -5.88 3.64
N ASP A 112 -12.41 -5.67 4.43
CA ASP A 112 -12.31 -5.25 5.82
C ASP A 112 -13.54 -5.78 6.59
N ALA A 113 -13.34 -6.19 7.84
CA ALA A 113 -14.42 -6.68 8.70
C ALA A 113 -15.34 -5.56 9.22
N ILE A 114 -14.96 -4.29 9.04
CA ILE A 114 -15.68 -3.11 9.50
C ILE A 114 -16.45 -2.46 8.34
N GLY A 115 -17.75 -2.72 8.26
CA GLY A 115 -18.60 -2.28 7.14
C GLY A 115 -18.60 -0.77 6.88
N LYS A 116 -18.55 0.08 7.93
CA LYS A 116 -18.47 1.55 7.74
C LYS A 116 -17.20 1.99 6.99
N LYS A 117 -16.09 1.26 7.10
CA LYS A 117 -14.87 1.56 6.37
C LYS A 117 -15.00 1.18 4.90
N ILE A 118 -15.56 0.00 4.62
CA ILE A 118 -15.84 -0.44 3.24
C ILE A 118 -16.78 0.50 2.51
N LYS A 119 -17.80 1.05 3.20
CA LYS A 119 -18.66 2.09 2.59
C LYS A 119 -17.84 3.29 2.12
N VAL A 120 -16.89 3.76 2.93
CA VAL A 120 -16.00 4.87 2.51
C VAL A 120 -15.11 4.45 1.35
N VAL A 121 -14.55 3.23 1.37
CA VAL A 121 -13.73 2.73 0.26
C VAL A 121 -14.53 2.68 -1.04
N GLN A 122 -15.79 2.22 -1.00
CA GLN A 122 -16.66 2.21 -2.17
C GLN A 122 -16.88 3.62 -2.72
N GLU A 123 -17.15 4.59 -1.84
CA GLU A 123 -17.35 5.98 -2.25
C GLU A 123 -16.09 6.62 -2.83
N VAL A 124 -14.90 6.25 -2.33
CA VAL A 124 -13.61 6.65 -2.90
C VAL A 124 -13.44 6.05 -4.30
N ILE A 125 -13.74 4.76 -4.47
CA ILE A 125 -13.71 4.06 -5.77
C ILE A 125 -14.61 4.77 -6.77
N ASP A 126 -15.85 5.08 -6.37
CA ASP A 126 -16.86 5.70 -7.24
C ASP A 126 -16.46 7.13 -7.63
N GLN A 127 -15.94 7.94 -6.69
CA GLN A 127 -15.50 9.31 -6.97
C GLN A 127 -14.24 9.39 -7.84
N LEU A 128 -13.36 8.39 -7.72
CA LEU A 128 -12.18 8.28 -8.56
C LEU A 128 -12.48 7.62 -9.91
N GLY A 129 -13.59 6.88 -10.04
CA GLY A 129 -13.93 6.12 -11.24
C GLY A 129 -12.99 4.93 -11.46
N LEU A 130 -12.60 4.24 -10.39
CA LEU A 130 -11.71 3.07 -10.49
C LEU A 130 -12.50 1.83 -10.87
N GLU A 131 -12.24 1.30 -12.07
CA GLU A 131 -12.93 0.10 -12.60
C GLU A 131 -12.24 -1.21 -12.22
N ASN A 132 -10.98 -1.14 -11.76
CA ASN A 132 -10.14 -2.29 -11.42
C ASN A 132 -10.15 -2.63 -9.92
N VAL A 133 -11.14 -2.15 -9.17
CA VAL A 133 -11.23 -2.31 -7.71
C VAL A 133 -12.61 -2.79 -7.30
N THR A 134 -12.64 -3.79 -6.42
CA THR A 134 -13.84 -4.29 -5.75
C THR A 134 -13.67 -4.17 -4.24
N ALA A 135 -14.65 -3.60 -3.53
CA ALA A 135 -14.62 -3.49 -2.07
C ALA A 135 -15.69 -4.39 -1.44
N GLN A 136 -15.33 -5.18 -0.42
CA GLN A 136 -16.24 -6.13 0.21
C GLN A 136 -16.17 -6.07 1.74
N HIS A 137 -17.32 -5.95 2.39
CA HIS A 137 -17.45 -6.10 3.84
C HIS A 137 -17.49 -7.59 4.18
N THR A 138 -16.32 -8.17 4.37
CA THR A 138 -16.17 -9.58 4.71
C THR A 138 -14.87 -9.82 5.49
N ARG A 139 -14.79 -10.97 6.16
CA ARG A 139 -13.54 -11.49 6.69
C ARG A 139 -12.80 -12.23 5.59
N VAL A 140 -11.47 -12.20 5.60
CA VAL A 140 -10.67 -12.83 4.53
C VAL A 140 -10.88 -14.34 4.50
N GLU A 141 -11.10 -14.96 5.66
CA GLU A 141 -11.38 -16.38 5.81
C GLU A 141 -12.59 -16.81 4.98
N ASP A 142 -13.64 -15.98 4.94
CA ASP A 142 -14.91 -16.22 4.25
C ASP A 142 -14.88 -15.81 2.77
N LEU A 143 -13.86 -15.05 2.34
CA LEU A 143 -13.74 -14.58 0.96
C LEU A 143 -13.44 -15.75 0.00
N PRO A 144 -14.25 -16.02 -1.04
CA PRO A 144 -13.92 -17.03 -2.03
C PRO A 144 -12.76 -16.59 -2.93
N GLY A 145 -12.11 -17.56 -3.59
CA GLY A 145 -11.10 -17.30 -4.60
C GLY A 145 -9.65 -17.34 -4.10
N ARG A 146 -8.73 -17.16 -5.04
CA ARG A 146 -7.28 -17.16 -4.82
C ARG A 146 -6.64 -16.04 -5.64
N PHE A 147 -5.58 -15.47 -5.10
CA PHE A 147 -4.94 -14.26 -5.59
C PHE A 147 -3.47 -14.51 -5.87
N ASP A 148 -2.89 -13.73 -6.78
CA ASP A 148 -1.48 -13.78 -7.10
C ASP A 148 -0.65 -13.21 -5.94
N PHE A 149 -1.09 -12.09 -5.37
CA PHE A 149 -0.50 -11.55 -4.15
C PHE A 149 -1.55 -11.10 -3.15
N ILE A 150 -1.14 -11.10 -1.89
CA ILE A 150 -1.89 -10.50 -0.79
C ILE A 150 -1.10 -9.32 -0.27
N VAL A 151 -1.72 -8.16 -0.19
CA VAL A 151 -1.14 -6.94 0.36
C VAL A 151 -1.84 -6.58 1.67
N SER A 152 -1.13 -5.89 2.56
CA SER A 152 -1.74 -5.33 3.78
C SER A 152 -0.85 -4.27 4.42
N ARG A 153 -1.42 -3.51 5.36
CA ARG A 153 -0.72 -2.51 6.17
C ARG A 153 -1.32 -2.40 7.57
N ALA A 154 -0.50 -2.61 8.59
CA ALA A 154 -0.83 -2.38 10.01
C ALA A 154 -2.14 -3.04 10.54
N VAL A 155 -2.48 -4.26 10.10
CA VAL A 155 -3.73 -4.94 10.49
C VAL A 155 -3.53 -5.89 11.68
N ALA A 156 -2.42 -6.64 11.69
CA ALA A 156 -2.10 -7.67 12.69
C ALA A 156 -0.61 -8.05 12.63
N ALA A 157 -0.13 -8.73 13.67
CA ALA A 157 1.18 -9.39 13.64
C ALA A 157 1.23 -10.48 12.53
N MET A 158 2.42 -10.75 12.00
CA MET A 158 2.64 -11.66 10.87
C MET A 158 2.08 -13.07 11.11
N PRO A 159 2.26 -13.72 12.29
CA PRO A 159 1.67 -15.04 12.57
C PRO A 159 0.14 -15.06 12.41
N THR A 160 -0.53 -14.07 12.98
CA THR A 160 -1.98 -13.93 12.89
C THR A 160 -2.43 -13.66 11.45
N PHE A 161 -1.74 -12.76 10.74
CA PHE A 161 -2.07 -12.41 9.36
C PHE A 161 -1.90 -13.59 8.40
N VAL A 162 -0.80 -14.34 8.53
CA VAL A 162 -0.56 -15.56 7.74
C VAL A 162 -1.61 -16.63 8.02
N HIS A 163 -2.10 -16.72 9.27
CA HIS A 163 -3.19 -17.64 9.61
C HIS A 163 -4.50 -17.26 8.90
N TRP A 164 -4.91 -15.98 8.95
CA TRP A 164 -6.16 -15.52 8.30
C TRP A 164 -6.14 -15.68 6.78
N THR A 165 -4.98 -15.46 6.16
CA THR A 165 -4.81 -15.49 4.70
C THR A 165 -4.54 -16.88 4.14
N LYS A 166 -4.57 -17.92 4.98
CA LYS A 166 -4.24 -19.29 4.60
C LYS A 166 -5.13 -19.77 3.45
N GLY A 167 -4.47 -20.26 2.39
CA GLY A 167 -5.16 -20.84 1.22
C GLY A 167 -5.68 -19.82 0.20
N LYS A 168 -5.43 -18.52 0.40
CA LYS A 168 -5.88 -17.44 -0.49
C LYS A 168 -4.89 -17.10 -1.61
N LEU A 169 -3.72 -17.74 -1.65
CA LEU A 169 -2.74 -17.56 -2.74
C LEU A 169 -2.90 -18.63 -3.83
N LYS A 170 -2.84 -18.23 -5.10
CA LYS A 170 -2.77 -19.13 -6.26
C LYS A 170 -1.47 -19.92 -6.23
N LYS A 171 -1.54 -21.24 -6.49
CA LYS A 171 -0.39 -22.15 -6.44
C LYS A 171 0.63 -21.89 -7.55
N GLU A 172 0.14 -21.54 -8.73
CA GLU A 172 0.96 -21.22 -9.89
C GLU A 172 1.24 -19.72 -9.92
N SER A 173 2.48 -19.36 -10.22
CA SER A 173 2.91 -17.96 -10.33
C SER A 173 3.33 -17.66 -11.76
N ALA A 174 2.75 -16.60 -12.32
CA ALA A 174 3.14 -16.04 -13.62
C ALA A 174 4.11 -14.85 -13.48
N HIS A 175 4.46 -14.48 -12.25
CA HIS A 175 5.36 -13.37 -11.94
C HIS A 175 6.79 -13.89 -11.78
N GLU A 176 7.78 -13.02 -11.97
CA GLU A 176 9.19 -13.35 -11.74
C GLU A 176 9.44 -13.77 -10.28
N ARG A 177 8.85 -13.02 -9.33
CA ARG A 177 8.79 -13.44 -7.93
C ARG A 177 7.57 -14.33 -7.73
N GLN A 178 7.75 -15.38 -6.94
CA GLN A 178 6.67 -16.27 -6.57
C GLN A 178 5.52 -15.50 -5.89
N ASN A 179 4.28 -15.91 -6.16
CA ASN A 179 3.10 -15.47 -5.43
C ASN A 179 3.32 -15.51 -3.91
N GLY A 180 2.82 -14.50 -3.21
CA GLY A 180 3.14 -14.32 -1.80
C GLY A 180 2.40 -13.17 -1.13
N ILE A 181 2.75 -12.97 0.14
CA ILE A 181 2.28 -11.83 0.94
C ILE A 181 3.30 -10.69 0.82
N LEU A 182 2.83 -9.46 0.60
CA LEU A 182 3.59 -8.22 0.62
C LEU A 182 3.00 -7.30 1.69
N TYR A 183 3.67 -7.21 2.84
CA TYR A 183 3.13 -6.56 4.02
C TYR A 183 3.96 -5.33 4.41
N LEU A 184 3.33 -4.16 4.39
CA LEU A 184 3.91 -2.93 4.94
C LEU A 184 3.98 -2.99 6.47
N LYS A 185 5.20 -2.87 6.98
CA LYS A 185 5.56 -2.95 8.40
C LYS A 185 6.53 -1.82 8.75
N GLY A 186 6.85 -1.67 10.04
CA GLY A 186 7.91 -0.78 10.46
C GLY A 186 8.50 -1.19 11.81
N GLY A 187 9.62 -0.57 12.16
CA GLY A 187 10.35 -0.89 13.39
C GLY A 187 11.20 -2.16 13.26
N ASP A 188 11.56 -2.73 14.41
CA ASP A 188 12.27 -4.01 14.52
C ASP A 188 11.28 -5.16 14.38
N LEU A 189 11.58 -6.09 13.46
CA LEU A 189 10.73 -7.23 13.11
C LEU A 189 11.39 -8.58 13.50
N THR A 190 12.53 -8.55 14.20
CA THR A 190 13.33 -9.74 14.52
C THR A 190 12.50 -10.82 15.21
N GLU A 191 11.81 -10.46 16.30
CA GLU A 191 10.97 -11.41 17.04
C GLU A 191 9.70 -11.82 16.26
N GLU A 192 9.11 -10.90 15.51
CA GLU A 192 7.89 -11.17 14.74
C GLU A 192 8.14 -12.15 13.58
N LEU A 193 9.34 -12.13 13.00
CA LEU A 193 9.70 -12.89 11.81
C LEU A 193 10.57 -14.13 12.06
N LYS A 194 10.99 -14.39 13.30
CA LYS A 194 11.94 -15.46 13.65
C LYS A 194 11.60 -16.86 13.12
N ASP A 195 10.32 -17.18 12.99
CA ASP A 195 9.84 -18.50 12.53
C ASP A 195 9.69 -18.61 11.00
N TYR A 196 9.98 -17.55 10.25
CA TYR A 196 9.83 -17.50 8.79
C TYR A 196 11.16 -17.57 8.06
N ARG A 197 11.55 -18.76 7.61
CA ARG A 197 12.86 -18.99 6.96
C ARG A 197 13.07 -18.29 5.61
N ASN A 198 12.01 -18.17 4.81
CA ASN A 198 12.09 -17.62 3.44
C ASN A 198 11.55 -16.19 3.35
N VAL A 199 11.39 -15.51 4.49
CA VAL A 199 10.95 -14.11 4.49
C VAL A 199 12.04 -13.22 3.94
N GLN A 200 11.66 -12.24 3.12
CA GLN A 200 12.54 -11.18 2.67
C GLN A 200 12.01 -9.86 3.21
N VAL A 201 12.92 -8.99 3.62
CA VAL A 201 12.59 -7.69 4.21
C VAL A 201 13.30 -6.63 3.38
N PHE A 202 12.52 -5.69 2.85
CA PHE A 202 13.01 -4.60 2.02
C PHE A 202 12.82 -3.28 2.77
N ASP A 203 13.91 -2.60 3.10
CA ASP A 203 13.87 -1.31 3.78
C ASP A 203 13.45 -0.20 2.82
N LEU A 204 12.37 0.50 3.15
CA LEU A 204 11.85 1.56 2.29
C LEU A 204 12.73 2.81 2.24
N ALA A 205 13.62 2.98 3.24
CA ALA A 205 14.67 4.00 3.22
C ALA A 205 15.66 3.86 2.04
N GLN A 206 15.71 2.69 1.39
CA GLN A 206 16.51 2.51 0.17
C GLN A 206 15.83 3.10 -1.07
N TYR A 207 14.53 3.38 -1.02
CA TYR A 207 13.73 3.85 -2.15
C TYR A 207 13.18 5.28 -1.98
N PHE A 208 13.04 5.74 -0.74
CA PHE A 208 12.45 7.02 -0.37
C PHE A 208 13.34 7.73 0.64
N HIS A 209 13.45 9.05 0.51
CA HIS A 209 14.39 9.88 1.27
C HIS A 209 13.79 10.53 2.52
N GLU A 210 12.47 10.47 2.69
CA GLU A 210 11.81 11.13 3.81
C GLU A 210 12.06 10.37 5.11
N PRO A 211 12.32 11.06 6.24
CA PRO A 211 12.61 10.42 7.54
C PRO A 211 11.54 9.42 7.99
N PHE A 212 10.29 9.61 7.55
CA PHE A 212 9.20 8.67 7.79
C PHE A 212 9.55 7.22 7.37
N PHE A 213 10.34 7.03 6.31
CA PHE A 213 10.68 5.73 5.75
C PHE A 213 11.87 5.04 6.42
N GLU A 214 12.63 5.71 7.29
CA GLU A 214 13.79 5.14 8.00
C GLU A 214 13.46 3.82 8.72
N THR A 215 12.24 3.70 9.22
CA THR A 215 11.79 2.50 9.94
C THR A 215 10.91 1.58 9.11
N LYS A 216 10.44 2.01 7.92
CA LYS A 216 9.39 1.33 7.16
C LYS A 216 9.97 0.28 6.24
N LYS A 217 9.23 -0.81 6.09
CA LYS A 217 9.67 -2.02 5.41
C LYS A 217 8.53 -2.63 4.62
N VAL A 218 8.85 -3.24 3.49
CA VAL A 218 7.98 -4.22 2.83
C VAL A 218 8.50 -5.60 3.23
N VAL A 219 7.66 -6.37 3.89
CA VAL A 219 7.95 -7.78 4.20
C VAL A 219 7.32 -8.64 3.12
N TYR A 220 8.14 -9.39 2.41
CA TYR A 220 7.70 -10.38 1.44
C TYR A 220 7.79 -11.78 2.05
N LEU A 221 6.67 -12.50 2.05
CA LEU A 221 6.62 -13.90 2.44
C LEU A 221 6.09 -14.74 1.26
N PRO A 222 6.94 -15.55 0.59
CA PRO A 222 6.51 -16.39 -0.52
C PRO A 222 5.51 -17.45 -0.05
N GLN A 223 4.61 -17.86 -0.95
CA GLN A 223 3.74 -18.99 -0.68
C GLN A 223 4.58 -20.24 -0.43
N LYS A 224 4.35 -20.93 0.69
CA LYS A 224 4.97 -22.25 0.91
C LYS A 224 4.42 -23.23 -0.12
N PHE A 225 5.26 -23.73 -1.02
CA PHE A 225 4.95 -24.94 -1.78
C PHE A 225 4.88 -26.11 -0.78
N LYS A 226 3.68 -26.67 -0.60
CA LYS A 226 3.59 -28.09 -0.26
C LYS A 226 3.46 -28.81 -1.60
N GLY A 227 4.58 -29.33 -2.09
CA GLY A 227 4.58 -30.41 -3.07
C GLY A 227 3.92 -31.64 -2.49
#